data_AF-A0A1H3YG36-F1
#
_entry.id   AF-A0A1H3YG36-F1
#
_cell.length_a   1.000
_cell.length_b   1.000
_cell.length_c   1.000
_cell.angle_alpha   90.00
_cell.angle_beta   90.00
_cell.angle_gamma   90.00
#
_symmetry.space_group_name_H-M   'P 1'
#
loop_
_entity.id
_entity.type
_entity.pdbx_description
1 polymer ?
#
loop_
_entity_poly.entity_id
_entity_poly.type
_entity_poly.pdbx_seq_one_letter_code
_entity_poly.pdbx_strand_id
1 'polypeptide(L)'
;MYKCLLWGMGKILIENINLIKYFETKGDIKVIAITGNEDAVTFYGYKYINKMDINAEDYDLVIIMAKSVTEIKNEAIKVGFPERKIIFYPVLRYPDLKFDDLKKLINNVPSIFSMNCWGGIVYHRLGLEFKSPFINMFLEEGDYIKFLGEPKHYIETNLEVIEYLYNKDLDINYPVCLCDDIKLFFNHYSSYEQALFCWNKRKKRIEWNNLFVTMYTNNEDIIRKFYELPYKKKVCFTSLNTEKNDSIYLKRKADEEYYKTVSSVAWGKNPEIDIIQLLLHGSKSVILR
;
A
#
# COMPACT_ATOMS: atom_id res chain seq x y z
N MET A 1 -1.40 14.59 19.55
CA MET A 1 -0.23 13.90 20.12
C MET A 1 -0.60 12.47 20.50
N TYR A 2 -0.01 11.48 19.84
CA TYR A 2 -0.27 10.05 20.06
C TYR A 2 0.73 9.45 21.06
N LYS A 3 0.25 8.69 22.04
CA LYS A 3 1.09 7.91 22.96
C LYS A 3 1.61 6.65 22.27
N CYS A 4 2.92 6.48 22.20
CA CYS A 4 3.56 5.43 21.42
C CYS A 4 4.38 4.47 22.28
N LEU A 5 4.28 3.18 21.96
CA LEU A 5 5.23 2.14 22.35
C LEU A 5 6.20 1.92 21.19
N LEU A 6 7.51 2.00 21.43
CA LEU A 6 8.50 1.53 20.46
C LEU A 6 8.75 0.04 20.68
N TRP A 7 8.67 -0.75 19.62
CA TRP A 7 8.91 -2.20 19.70
C TRP A 7 10.09 -2.59 18.80
N GLY A 8 11.22 -2.87 19.43
CA GLY A 8 12.50 -3.16 18.77
C GLY A 8 13.61 -2.19 19.20
N MET A 9 14.70 -2.75 19.74
CA MET A 9 15.83 -1.98 20.29
C MET A 9 17.13 -2.14 19.47
N GLY A 10 17.02 -2.67 18.25
CA GLY A 10 18.17 -2.98 17.41
C GLY A 10 18.59 -1.85 16.46
N LYS A 11 19.41 -2.22 15.46
CA LYS A 11 19.95 -1.33 14.41
C LYS A 11 18.92 -0.41 13.77
N ILE A 12 17.70 -0.91 13.51
CA ILE A 12 16.63 -0.09 12.90
C ILE A 12 16.23 1.09 13.79
N LEU A 13 16.09 0.90 15.10
CA LEU A 13 15.82 2.03 15.98
C LEU A 13 16.99 3.02 15.97
N ILE A 14 18.22 2.52 16.09
CA ILE A 14 19.44 3.34 16.09
C ILE A 14 19.50 4.24 14.85
N GLU A 15 19.26 3.68 13.66
CA GLU A 15 19.28 4.41 12.38
C GLU A 15 18.12 5.42 12.22
N ASN A 16 17.04 5.30 13.01
CA ASN A 16 15.84 6.12 12.87
C ASN A 16 15.49 6.89 14.16
N ILE A 17 16.35 6.90 15.18
CA ILE A 17 16.07 7.55 16.46
C ILE A 17 15.80 9.05 16.30
N ASN A 18 16.51 9.69 15.37
CA ASN A 18 16.32 11.10 15.06
C ASN A 18 14.93 11.40 14.47
N LEU A 19 14.35 10.48 13.68
CA LEU A 19 12.97 10.63 13.20
C LEU A 19 11.97 10.55 14.36
N ILE A 20 12.17 9.63 15.30
CA ILE A 20 11.34 9.54 16.51
C ILE A 20 11.41 10.86 17.29
N LYS A 21 12.63 11.35 17.56
CA LYS A 21 12.84 12.61 18.27
C LYS A 21 12.26 13.82 17.54
N TYR A 22 12.33 13.85 16.21
CA TYR A 22 11.69 14.86 15.39
C TYR A 22 10.16 14.88 15.59
N PHE A 23 9.50 13.72 15.50
CA PHE A 23 8.05 13.63 15.70
C PHE A 23 7.62 13.89 17.16
N GLU A 24 8.45 13.56 18.15
CA GLU A 24 8.22 13.99 19.54
C GLU A 24 8.32 15.51 19.69
N THR A 25 9.35 16.13 19.08
CA THR A 25 9.58 17.59 19.16
C THR A 25 8.45 18.38 18.50
N LYS A 26 7.92 17.87 17.39
CA LYS A 26 6.76 18.44 16.70
C LYS A 26 5.45 18.24 17.49
N GLY A 27 5.43 17.36 18.49
CA GLY A 27 4.22 17.04 19.27
C GLY A 27 3.26 16.08 18.57
N ASP A 28 3.68 15.45 17.47
CA ASP A 28 2.89 14.45 16.76
C ASP A 28 2.74 13.18 17.61
N ILE A 29 3.84 12.74 18.23
CA ILE A 29 3.89 11.56 19.10
C ILE A 29 4.52 11.88 20.46
N LYS A 30 4.32 10.98 21.42
CA LYS A 30 5.05 10.92 22.68
C LYS A 30 5.39 9.47 22.97
N VAL A 31 6.67 9.13 23.05
CA VAL A 31 7.09 7.77 23.38
C VAL A 31 6.94 7.57 24.88
N ILE A 32 6.08 6.63 25.26
CA ILE A 32 5.80 6.31 26.67
C ILE A 32 6.78 5.26 27.18
N ALA A 33 7.07 4.24 26.36
CA ALA A 33 7.99 3.17 26.69
C ALA A 33 8.61 2.55 25.44
N ILE A 34 9.61 1.71 25.67
CA ILE A 34 10.24 0.87 24.66
C ILE A 34 10.29 -0.59 25.13
N THR A 35 10.09 -1.52 24.21
CA THR A 35 10.22 -2.95 24.48
C THR A 35 11.06 -3.65 23.40
N GLY A 36 11.63 -4.81 23.74
CA GLY A 36 12.53 -5.56 22.88
C GLY A 36 12.75 -6.98 23.42
N ASN A 37 13.74 -7.68 22.88
CA ASN A 37 14.07 -9.04 23.32
C ASN A 37 15.08 -9.08 24.47
N GLU A 38 15.83 -7.99 24.65
CA GLU A 38 16.81 -7.85 25.72
C GLU A 38 16.22 -6.91 26.77
N ASP A 39 16.34 -7.28 28.04
CA ASP A 39 15.89 -6.41 29.12
C ASP A 39 16.86 -5.24 29.29
N ALA A 40 16.31 -4.07 29.59
CA ALA A 40 17.06 -2.86 29.91
C ALA A 40 16.36 -2.07 31.00
N VAL A 41 17.03 -1.10 31.62
CA VAL A 41 16.35 -0.11 32.48
C VAL A 41 15.81 1.03 31.62
N THR A 42 16.65 1.53 30.71
CA THR A 42 16.31 2.57 29.73
C THR A 42 17.05 2.34 28.43
N PHE A 43 16.51 2.82 27.31
CA PHE A 43 17.17 2.79 26.00
C PHE A 43 16.90 4.12 25.26
N TYR A 44 17.95 4.84 24.84
CA TYR A 44 17.87 6.23 24.33
C TYR A 44 17.04 7.18 25.22
N GLY A 45 17.09 6.99 26.53
CA GLY A 45 16.34 7.79 27.51
C GLY A 45 14.87 7.43 27.65
N TYR A 46 14.36 6.43 26.92
CA TYR A 46 13.02 5.90 27.12
C TYR A 46 13.03 4.77 28.15
N LYS A 47 11.98 4.70 28.98
CA LYS A 47 11.78 3.63 29.95
C LYS A 47 11.53 2.31 29.23
N TYR A 48 12.25 1.27 29.61
CA TYR A 48 11.98 -0.09 29.12
C TYR A 48 10.75 -0.68 29.82
N ILE A 49 9.96 -1.44 29.08
CA ILE A 49 8.84 -2.24 29.60
C ILE A 49 8.95 -3.68 29.10
N ASN A 50 8.86 -4.63 30.03
CA ASN A 50 8.84 -6.05 29.66
C ASN A 50 7.54 -6.36 28.92
N LYS A 51 7.60 -7.24 27.92
CA LYS A 51 6.45 -7.58 27.07
C LYS A 51 5.23 -8.07 27.88
N MET A 52 5.46 -8.74 29.02
CA MET A 52 4.39 -9.27 29.88
C MET A 52 3.66 -8.18 30.67
N ASP A 53 4.31 -7.03 30.89
CA ASP A 53 3.76 -5.93 31.69
C ASP A 53 3.06 -4.87 30.82
N ILE A 54 3.01 -5.07 29.49
CA ILE A 54 2.41 -4.11 28.58
C ILE A 54 0.89 -4.15 28.71
N ASN A 55 0.29 -3.01 29.07
CA ASN A 55 -1.14 -2.78 28.88
C ASN A 55 -1.39 -2.04 27.55
N ALA A 56 -2.11 -2.68 26.62
CA ALA A 56 -2.36 -2.13 25.28
C ALA A 56 -3.24 -0.87 25.26
N GLU A 57 -3.97 -0.59 26.35
CA GLU A 57 -4.82 0.59 26.49
C GLU A 57 -4.02 1.87 26.74
N ASP A 58 -2.82 1.77 27.29
CA ASP A 58 -1.96 2.91 27.62
C ASP A 58 -1.36 3.61 26.39
N TYR A 59 -1.45 2.97 25.22
CA TYR A 59 -0.81 3.41 23.99
C TYR A 59 -1.84 3.58 22.87
N ASP A 60 -1.72 4.68 22.13
CA ASP A 60 -2.49 4.93 20.92
C ASP A 60 -1.88 4.23 19.70
N LEU A 61 -0.56 3.99 19.74
CA LEU A 61 0.23 3.43 18.65
C LEU A 61 1.36 2.53 19.16
N VAL A 62 1.66 1.49 18.39
CA VAL A 62 2.87 0.68 18.49
C VAL A 62 3.66 0.90 17.22
N ILE A 63 4.92 1.31 17.36
CA ILE A 63 5.83 1.50 16.22
C ILE A 63 6.86 0.38 16.22
N ILE A 64 6.76 -0.52 15.24
CA ILE A 64 7.72 -1.61 15.06
C ILE A 64 9.00 -1.04 14.45
N MET A 65 10.07 -1.07 15.24
CA MET A 65 11.41 -0.56 14.93
C MET A 65 12.38 -1.72 14.67
N ALA A 66 11.97 -2.65 13.79
CA ALA A 66 12.77 -3.84 13.44
C ALA A 66 12.49 -4.31 12.00
N LYS A 67 13.37 -5.19 11.49
CA LYS A 67 13.19 -5.85 10.18
C LYS A 67 12.18 -6.99 10.24
N SER A 68 12.15 -7.77 11.33
CA SER A 68 11.20 -8.88 11.52
C SER A 68 9.83 -8.32 11.87
N VAL A 69 9.09 -7.91 10.85
CA VAL A 69 7.82 -7.20 11.00
C VAL A 69 6.69 -8.15 11.42
N THR A 70 6.56 -9.30 10.75
CA THR A 70 5.43 -10.22 10.93
C THR A 70 5.40 -10.83 12.33
N GLU A 71 6.56 -11.24 12.83
CA GLU A 71 6.69 -11.84 14.16
C GLU A 71 6.30 -10.86 15.27
N ILE A 72 6.90 -9.67 15.26
CA ILE A 72 6.60 -8.62 16.25
C ILE A 72 5.14 -8.17 16.17
N LYS A 73 4.59 -8.06 14.97
CA LYS A 73 3.16 -7.77 14.79
C LYS A 73 2.28 -8.82 15.46
N ASN A 74 2.60 -10.11 15.28
CA ASN A 74 1.86 -11.20 15.92
C ASN A 74 2.02 -11.18 17.44
N GLU A 75 3.22 -10.87 17.96
CA GLU A 75 3.42 -10.66 19.41
C GLU A 75 2.58 -9.52 19.95
N ALA A 76 2.58 -8.36 19.30
CA ALA A 76 1.77 -7.22 19.71
C ALA A 76 0.27 -7.54 19.70
N ILE A 77 -0.21 -8.28 18.71
CA ILE A 77 -1.61 -8.75 18.67
C ILE A 77 -1.90 -9.69 19.85
N LYS A 78 -0.98 -10.60 20.20
CA LYS A 78 -1.13 -11.50 21.36
C LYS A 78 -1.16 -10.74 22.69
N VAL A 79 -0.41 -9.64 22.80
CA VAL A 79 -0.44 -8.73 23.96
C VAL A 79 -1.75 -7.92 24.04
N GLY A 80 -2.56 -7.91 22.98
CA GLY A 80 -3.89 -7.28 22.96
C GLY A 80 -3.98 -6.00 22.12
N PHE A 81 -2.93 -5.65 21.37
CA PHE A 81 -3.02 -4.52 20.45
C PHE A 81 -3.90 -4.85 19.24
N PRO A 82 -4.92 -4.05 18.92
CA PRO A 82 -5.62 -4.20 17.66
C PRO A 82 -4.69 -3.78 16.51
N GLU A 83 -4.80 -4.46 15.37
CA GLU A 83 -3.93 -4.26 14.20
C GLU A 83 -3.83 -2.78 13.76
N ARG A 84 -4.93 -2.03 13.86
CA ARG A 84 -4.99 -0.58 13.55
C ARG A 84 -4.13 0.33 14.43
N LYS A 85 -3.59 -0.17 15.55
CA LYS A 85 -2.63 0.56 16.39
C LYS A 85 -1.19 0.26 16.01
N ILE A 86 -0.92 -0.76 15.19
CA ILE A 86 0.43 -1.21 14.88
C ILE A 86 0.88 -0.59 13.56
N ILE A 87 1.97 0.17 13.60
CA ILE A 87 2.62 0.76 12.42
C ILE A 87 4.09 0.35 12.36
N PHE A 88 4.69 0.52 11.18
CA PHE A 88 6.04 0.06 10.88
C PHE A 88 6.92 1.27 10.61
N TYR A 89 8.17 1.24 11.09
CA TYR A 89 9.10 2.37 10.95
C TYR A 89 9.26 2.93 9.53
N PRO A 90 9.13 2.17 8.41
CA PRO A 90 9.28 2.77 7.09
C PRO A 90 8.23 3.85 6.79
N VAL A 91 7.05 3.79 7.44
CA VAL A 91 6.01 4.81 7.28
C VAL A 91 6.48 6.17 7.81
N LEU A 92 7.33 6.19 8.83
CA LEU A 92 7.90 7.41 9.40
C LEU A 92 8.84 8.16 8.45
N ARG A 93 9.26 7.51 7.36
CA ARG A 93 10.15 8.09 6.34
C ARG A 93 9.39 8.75 5.20
N TYR A 94 8.05 8.76 5.24
CA TYR A 94 7.28 9.51 4.26
C TYR A 94 7.49 11.02 4.46
N PRO A 95 7.76 11.78 3.38
CA PRO A 95 7.84 13.24 3.45
C PRO A 95 6.57 13.82 4.07
N ASP A 96 6.74 14.84 4.92
CA ASP A 96 5.65 15.59 5.55
C ASP A 96 4.54 14.75 6.20
N LEU A 97 4.90 13.56 6.71
CA LEU A 97 3.95 12.65 7.34
C LEU A 97 3.09 13.35 8.39
N LYS A 98 1.78 13.25 8.20
CA LYS A 98 0.75 13.66 9.18
C LYS A 98 0.17 12.40 9.83
N PHE A 99 0.39 12.24 11.12
CA PHE A 99 -0.10 11.08 11.87
C PHE A 99 -1.63 10.95 11.81
N ASP A 100 -2.36 12.06 11.84
CA ASP A 100 -3.82 12.04 11.74
C ASP A 100 -4.31 11.45 10.42
N ASP A 101 -3.65 11.77 9.30
CA ASP A 101 -4.01 11.25 7.99
C ASP A 101 -3.62 9.78 7.85
N LEU A 102 -2.45 9.39 8.38
CA LEU A 102 -2.08 7.99 8.49
C LEU A 102 -3.12 7.20 9.32
N LYS A 103 -3.59 7.75 10.44
CA LYS A 103 -4.62 7.10 11.27
C LYS A 103 -5.96 6.99 10.55
N LYS A 104 -6.40 8.03 9.84
CA LYS A 104 -7.60 7.97 8.99
C LYS A 104 -7.47 6.85 7.95
N LEU A 105 -6.31 6.74 7.31
CA LEU A 105 -6.05 5.70 6.31
C LEU A 105 -6.07 4.29 6.91
N ILE A 106 -5.40 4.07 8.04
CA ILE A 106 -5.36 2.76 8.71
C ILE A 106 -6.75 2.34 9.20
N ASN A 107 -7.56 3.30 9.67
CA ASN A 107 -8.92 3.02 10.15
C ASN A 107 -9.91 2.72 9.01
N ASN A 108 -9.62 3.17 7.79
CA ASN A 108 -10.45 2.94 6.62
C ASN A 108 -9.58 2.69 5.38
N VAL A 109 -8.93 1.52 5.37
CA VAL A 109 -8.02 1.12 4.29
C VAL A 109 -8.82 0.91 3.00
N PRO A 110 -8.49 1.62 1.90
CA PRO A 110 -9.21 1.46 0.65
C PRO A 110 -8.85 0.16 -0.04
N SER A 111 -9.80 -0.38 -0.80
CA SER A 111 -9.54 -1.44 -1.78
C SER A 111 -8.98 -0.82 -3.05
N ILE A 112 -7.69 -1.03 -3.28
CA ILE A 112 -6.97 -0.54 -4.45
C ILE A 112 -7.21 -1.46 -5.66
N PHE A 113 -7.96 -0.97 -6.66
CA PHE A 113 -7.94 -1.56 -8.00
C PHE A 113 -6.84 -0.86 -8.78
N SER A 114 -5.85 -1.64 -9.21
CA SER A 114 -4.65 -1.13 -9.87
C SER A 114 -4.41 -1.92 -11.14
N MET A 115 -4.12 -1.23 -12.24
CA MET A 115 -3.83 -1.88 -13.53
C MET A 115 -2.61 -2.80 -13.47
N ASN A 116 -1.67 -2.57 -12.54
CA ASN A 116 -0.49 -3.40 -12.31
C ASN A 116 -0.17 -3.56 -10.80
N CYS A 117 1.05 -3.98 -10.47
CA CYS A 117 1.51 -4.21 -9.09
C CYS A 117 1.58 -2.96 -8.18
N TRP A 118 1.24 -1.75 -8.65
CA TRP A 118 1.30 -0.51 -7.86
C TRP A 118 0.57 -0.63 -6.52
N GLY A 119 -0.67 -1.16 -6.51
CA GLY A 119 -1.44 -1.32 -5.27
C GLY A 119 -0.77 -2.22 -4.23
N GLY A 120 -0.17 -3.33 -4.66
CA GLY A 120 0.56 -4.24 -3.77
C GLY A 120 1.79 -3.59 -3.13
N ILE A 121 2.54 -2.82 -3.90
CA ILE A 121 3.70 -2.06 -3.41
C ILE A 121 3.26 -1.03 -2.36
N VAL A 122 2.17 -0.30 -2.62
CA VAL A 122 1.64 0.72 -1.71
C VAL A 122 1.18 0.11 -0.40
N TYR A 123 0.39 -0.97 -0.42
CA TYR A 123 0.00 -1.67 0.80
C TYR A 123 1.22 -2.14 1.60
N HIS A 124 2.20 -2.76 0.94
CA HIS A 124 3.41 -3.25 1.61
C HIS A 124 4.20 -2.13 2.29
N ARG A 125 4.43 -1.01 1.60
CA ARG A 125 5.19 0.12 2.17
C ARG A 125 4.48 0.82 3.32
N LEU A 126 3.16 0.85 3.29
CA LEU A 126 2.35 1.39 4.39
C LEU A 126 2.06 0.34 5.48
N GLY A 127 2.47 -0.92 5.25
CA GLY A 127 2.22 -2.05 6.14
C GLY A 127 0.74 -2.40 6.31
N LEU A 128 -0.06 -2.07 5.29
CA LEU A 128 -1.50 -2.29 5.28
C LEU A 128 -1.85 -3.70 4.79
N GLU A 129 -2.97 -4.23 5.27
CA GLU A 129 -3.52 -5.48 4.74
C GLU A 129 -3.97 -5.29 3.28
N PHE A 130 -3.71 -6.28 2.42
CA PHE A 130 -4.28 -6.31 1.09
C PHE A 130 -5.82 -6.46 1.15
N LYS A 131 -6.52 -5.37 0.85
CA LYS A 131 -7.99 -5.29 0.69
C LYS A 131 -8.45 -5.47 -0.77
N SER A 132 -7.60 -5.98 -1.65
CA SER A 132 -7.90 -6.12 -3.08
C SER A 132 -7.29 -7.41 -3.63
N PRO A 133 -7.93 -8.06 -4.63
CA PRO A 133 -7.33 -9.18 -5.34
C PRO A 133 -6.28 -8.74 -6.39
N PHE A 134 -6.21 -7.45 -6.73
CA PHE A 134 -5.26 -6.86 -7.70
C PHE A 134 -3.84 -6.75 -7.12
N ILE A 135 -3.27 -7.89 -6.80
CA ILE A 135 -1.95 -8.04 -6.19
C ILE A 135 -1.20 -9.08 -7.01
N ASN A 136 0.04 -8.75 -7.40
CA ASN A 136 0.90 -9.65 -8.17
C ASN A 136 0.29 -10.05 -9.54
N MET A 137 -0.39 -9.10 -10.16
CA MET A 137 -1.04 -9.26 -11.45
C MET A 137 -1.13 -7.92 -12.18
N PHE A 138 -1.42 -7.98 -13.47
CA PHE A 138 -1.78 -6.81 -14.27
C PHE A 138 -2.90 -7.12 -15.26
N LEU A 139 -3.49 -6.07 -15.82
CA LEU A 139 -4.41 -6.12 -16.96
C LEU A 139 -3.90 -5.16 -18.03
N GLU A 140 -4.23 -5.44 -19.29
CA GLU A 140 -4.04 -4.49 -20.37
C GLU A 140 -5.09 -3.37 -20.31
N GLU A 141 -4.79 -2.22 -20.91
CA GLU A 141 -5.57 -1.00 -20.72
C GLU A 141 -7.05 -1.13 -21.12
N GLY A 142 -7.36 -1.81 -22.23
CA GLY A 142 -8.73 -2.02 -22.68
C GLY A 142 -9.53 -2.90 -21.74
N ASP A 143 -8.95 -4.04 -21.34
CA ASP A 143 -9.54 -5.00 -20.40
C ASP A 143 -9.72 -4.39 -19.01
N TYR A 144 -8.78 -3.55 -18.58
CA TYR A 144 -8.89 -2.84 -17.32
C TYR A 144 -10.03 -1.83 -17.31
N ILE A 145 -10.25 -1.10 -18.41
CA ILE A 145 -11.39 -0.18 -18.54
C ILE A 145 -12.72 -0.95 -18.50
N LYS A 146 -12.82 -2.09 -19.21
CA LYS A 146 -13.99 -2.96 -19.14
C LYS A 146 -14.25 -3.44 -17.71
N PHE A 147 -13.21 -3.96 -17.05
CA PHE A 147 -13.29 -4.38 -15.65
C PHE A 147 -13.87 -3.28 -14.76
N LEU A 148 -13.37 -2.04 -14.91
CA LEU A 148 -13.82 -0.91 -14.10
C LEU A 148 -15.24 -0.44 -14.43
N GLY A 149 -15.78 -0.76 -15.61
CA GLY A 149 -17.18 -0.51 -15.94
C GLY A 149 -18.14 -1.38 -15.15
N GLU A 150 -17.79 -2.65 -14.93
CA GLU A 150 -18.64 -3.65 -14.27
C GLU A 150 -17.86 -4.50 -13.24
N PRO A 151 -17.21 -3.90 -12.22
CA PRO A 151 -16.24 -4.61 -11.38
C PRO A 151 -16.86 -5.76 -10.58
N LYS A 152 -18.14 -5.69 -10.22
CA LYS A 152 -18.81 -6.75 -9.46
C LYS A 152 -18.98 -8.02 -10.30
N HIS A 153 -19.37 -7.86 -11.57
CA HIS A 153 -19.49 -8.97 -12.53
C HIS A 153 -18.18 -9.73 -12.61
N TYR A 154 -17.10 -9.06 -13.01
CA TYR A 154 -15.79 -9.70 -13.18
C TYR A 154 -15.17 -10.26 -11.89
N ILE A 155 -15.46 -9.68 -10.72
CA ILE A 155 -15.01 -10.25 -9.44
C ILE A 155 -15.72 -11.57 -9.12
N GLU A 156 -16.97 -11.72 -9.54
CA GLU A 156 -17.80 -12.92 -9.30
C GLU A 156 -17.58 -13.99 -10.37
N THR A 157 -17.14 -13.60 -11.57
CA THR A 157 -16.80 -14.49 -12.69
C THR A 157 -15.71 -15.50 -12.34
N ASN A 158 -15.88 -16.72 -12.86
CA ASN A 158 -14.90 -17.80 -12.75
C ASN A 158 -13.71 -17.53 -13.69
N LEU A 159 -12.51 -17.86 -13.21
CA LEU A 159 -11.29 -17.74 -14.00
C LEU A 159 -11.01 -19.06 -14.69
N GLU A 160 -10.51 -18.99 -15.92
CA GLU A 160 -10.01 -20.16 -16.66
C GLU A 160 -8.62 -19.85 -17.20
N VAL A 161 -7.65 -20.73 -16.94
CA VAL A 161 -6.31 -20.55 -17.50
C VAL A 161 -6.33 -20.80 -19.01
N ILE A 162 -5.82 -19.85 -19.79
CA ILE A 162 -5.80 -19.94 -21.26
C ILE A 162 -4.39 -20.13 -21.81
N GLU A 163 -3.37 -19.60 -21.13
CA GLU A 163 -1.97 -19.75 -21.52
C GLU A 163 -1.03 -19.51 -20.34
N TYR A 164 0.24 -19.87 -20.52
CA TYR A 164 1.33 -19.48 -19.63
C TYR A 164 2.32 -18.62 -20.40
N LEU A 165 2.73 -17.50 -19.81
CA LEU A 165 3.74 -16.59 -20.35
C LEU A 165 4.97 -16.57 -19.45
N TYR A 166 6.11 -16.12 -19.99
CA TYR A 166 7.37 -16.05 -19.25
C TYR A 166 7.67 -14.63 -18.79
N ASN A 167 7.90 -14.45 -17.48
CA ASN A 167 8.35 -13.20 -16.89
C ASN A 167 9.87 -13.25 -16.70
N LYS A 168 10.60 -12.52 -17.55
CA LYS A 168 12.07 -12.46 -17.55
C LYS A 168 12.66 -11.88 -16.26
N ASP A 169 11.98 -10.92 -15.64
CA ASP A 169 12.49 -10.24 -14.44
C ASP A 169 12.47 -11.13 -13.20
N LEU A 170 11.58 -12.13 -13.17
CA LEU A 170 11.41 -13.05 -12.06
C LEU A 170 11.87 -14.48 -12.37
N ASP A 171 12.20 -14.76 -13.63
CA ASP A 171 12.54 -16.09 -14.13
C ASP A 171 11.47 -17.15 -13.82
N ILE A 172 10.21 -16.82 -14.12
CA ILE A 172 9.07 -17.73 -13.92
C ILE A 172 8.12 -17.75 -15.12
N ASN A 173 7.52 -18.91 -15.36
CA ASN A 173 6.30 -18.99 -16.16
C ASN A 173 5.09 -18.68 -15.27
N TYR A 174 4.12 -17.93 -15.78
CA TYR A 174 2.96 -17.48 -15.04
C TYR A 174 1.66 -17.66 -15.82
N PRO A 175 0.53 -17.92 -15.15
CA PRO A 175 -0.75 -18.17 -15.82
C PRO A 175 -1.39 -16.85 -16.26
N VAL A 176 -1.95 -16.86 -17.47
CA VAL A 176 -2.91 -15.87 -17.96
C VAL A 176 -4.28 -16.51 -17.93
N CYS A 177 -5.23 -15.85 -17.27
CA CYS A 177 -6.59 -16.37 -17.12
C CYS A 177 -7.58 -15.50 -17.88
N LEU A 178 -8.53 -16.15 -18.53
CA LEU A 178 -9.74 -15.52 -19.03
C LEU A 178 -10.72 -15.32 -17.87
N CYS A 179 -11.35 -14.15 -17.84
CA CYS A 179 -12.41 -13.78 -16.93
C CYS A 179 -13.54 -13.18 -17.80
N ASP A 180 -14.45 -14.04 -18.25
CA ASP A 180 -15.43 -13.68 -19.29
C ASP A 180 -14.73 -13.17 -20.57
N ASP A 181 -14.80 -11.88 -20.87
CA ASP A 181 -14.23 -11.28 -22.08
C ASP A 181 -12.92 -10.50 -21.85
N ILE A 182 -12.33 -10.59 -20.65
CA ILE A 182 -11.06 -9.93 -20.29
C ILE A 182 -9.97 -10.92 -19.87
N LYS A 183 -8.70 -10.53 -20.03
CA LYS A 183 -7.54 -11.30 -19.59
C LYS A 183 -6.93 -10.75 -18.30
N LEU A 184 -6.57 -11.67 -17.40
CA LEU A 184 -5.88 -11.40 -16.14
C LEU A 184 -4.49 -12.06 -16.16
N PHE A 185 -3.43 -11.27 -15.98
CA PHE A 185 -2.05 -11.75 -16.06
C PHE A 185 -1.43 -11.87 -14.66
N PHE A 186 -1.26 -13.08 -14.15
CA PHE A 186 -0.82 -13.35 -12.76
C PHE A 186 0.71 -13.47 -12.63
N ASN A 187 1.41 -12.41 -13.02
CA ASN A 187 2.85 -12.39 -13.32
C ASN A 187 3.85 -12.67 -12.17
N HIS A 188 3.40 -12.91 -10.93
CA HIS A 188 4.27 -13.42 -9.83
C HIS A 188 3.84 -14.79 -9.30
N TYR A 189 2.97 -15.51 -10.01
CA TYR A 189 2.49 -16.83 -9.61
C TYR A 189 3.03 -17.88 -10.58
N SER A 190 3.64 -18.94 -10.06
CA SER A 190 4.16 -20.03 -10.89
C SER A 190 3.09 -21.04 -11.30
N SER A 191 1.91 -20.99 -10.68
CA SER A 191 0.79 -21.89 -11.00
C SER A 191 -0.56 -21.21 -10.91
N TYR A 192 -1.50 -21.69 -11.72
CA TYR A 192 -2.89 -21.26 -11.74
C TYR A 192 -3.58 -21.46 -10.39
N GLU A 193 -3.33 -22.57 -9.70
CA GLU A 193 -3.95 -22.90 -8.41
C GLU A 193 -3.56 -21.88 -7.34
N GLN A 194 -2.28 -21.47 -7.31
CA GLN A 194 -1.80 -20.48 -6.37
C GLN A 194 -2.41 -19.09 -6.65
N ALA A 195 -2.47 -18.72 -7.93
CA ALA A 195 -3.09 -17.46 -8.38
C ALA A 195 -4.58 -17.43 -8.01
N LEU A 196 -5.33 -18.48 -8.35
CA LEU A 196 -6.76 -18.61 -8.08
C LEU A 196 -7.06 -18.62 -6.57
N PHE A 197 -6.27 -19.34 -5.77
CA PHE A 197 -6.40 -19.33 -4.31
C PHE A 197 -6.23 -17.92 -3.75
N CYS A 198 -5.19 -17.20 -4.18
CA CYS A 198 -4.94 -15.83 -3.73
C CYS A 198 -6.04 -14.86 -4.18
N TRP A 199 -6.47 -14.95 -5.44
CA TRP A 199 -7.57 -14.17 -6.00
C TRP A 199 -8.85 -14.36 -5.19
N ASN A 200 -9.30 -15.60 -5.01
CA ASN A 200 -10.52 -15.93 -4.29
C ASN A 200 -10.45 -15.58 -2.79
N LYS A 201 -9.29 -15.71 -2.16
CA LYS A 201 -9.08 -15.29 -0.77
C LYS A 201 -9.18 -13.77 -0.62
N ARG A 202 -8.57 -13.00 -1.54
CA ARG A 202 -8.46 -11.54 -1.43
C ARG A 202 -9.69 -10.81 -1.95
N LYS A 203 -10.42 -11.35 -2.93
CA LYS A 203 -11.66 -10.74 -3.44
C LYS A 203 -12.75 -10.62 -2.37
N LYS A 204 -12.75 -11.52 -1.38
CA LYS A 204 -13.61 -11.46 -0.19
C LYS A 204 -13.33 -10.26 0.74
N ARG A 205 -12.21 -9.56 0.57
CA ARG A 205 -11.78 -8.44 1.42
C ARG A 205 -12.06 -7.08 0.79
N ILE A 206 -12.69 -7.04 -0.38
CA ILE A 206 -13.00 -5.80 -1.08
C ILE A 206 -13.97 -4.98 -0.24
N GLU A 207 -13.56 -3.76 0.09
CA GLU A 207 -14.38 -2.72 0.68
C GLU A 207 -14.97 -1.86 -0.44
N TRP A 208 -16.16 -2.24 -0.90
CA TRP A 208 -16.85 -1.59 -2.01
C TRP A 208 -17.21 -0.13 -1.75
N ASN A 209 -17.34 0.29 -0.49
CA ASN A 209 -17.64 1.69 -0.16
C ASN A 209 -16.39 2.59 -0.13
N ASN A 210 -15.20 1.99 -0.24
CA ASN A 210 -13.93 2.70 -0.20
C ASN A 210 -12.96 2.14 -1.25
N LEU A 211 -13.34 2.26 -2.51
CA LEU A 211 -12.46 1.93 -3.63
C LEU A 211 -11.50 3.08 -3.91
N PHE A 212 -10.25 2.72 -4.21
CA PHE A 212 -9.29 3.61 -4.86
C PHE A 212 -8.87 2.97 -6.18
N VAL A 213 -9.01 3.71 -7.28
CA VAL A 213 -8.72 3.19 -8.62
C VAL A 213 -7.49 3.89 -9.20
N THR A 214 -6.53 3.11 -9.69
CA THR A 214 -5.33 3.65 -10.32
C THR A 214 -4.99 2.94 -11.62
N MET A 215 -4.60 3.72 -12.62
CA MET A 215 -4.03 3.20 -13.85
C MET A 215 -2.90 4.08 -14.34
N TYR A 216 -2.27 3.64 -15.42
CA TYR A 216 -1.37 4.47 -16.21
C TYR A 216 -1.63 4.24 -17.68
N THR A 217 -1.53 5.27 -18.49
CA THR A 217 -1.57 5.14 -19.95
C THR A 217 -1.11 6.45 -20.60
N ASN A 218 -0.70 6.35 -21.86
CA ASN A 218 -0.49 7.50 -22.74
C ASN A 218 -1.43 7.45 -23.96
N ASN A 219 -2.52 6.70 -23.85
CA ASN A 219 -3.56 6.61 -24.85
C ASN A 219 -4.71 7.55 -24.45
N GLU A 220 -4.90 8.63 -25.21
CA GLU A 220 -5.91 9.65 -24.92
C GLU A 220 -7.34 9.09 -24.85
N ASP A 221 -7.69 8.11 -25.69
CA ASP A 221 -9.03 7.55 -25.70
C ASP A 221 -9.31 6.70 -24.46
N ILE A 222 -8.30 5.98 -23.97
CA ILE A 222 -8.39 5.26 -22.69
C ILE A 222 -8.52 6.23 -21.52
N ILE A 223 -7.77 7.33 -21.54
CA ILE A 223 -7.87 8.39 -20.52
C ILE A 223 -9.29 8.98 -20.50
N ARG A 224 -9.88 9.26 -21.67
CA ARG A 224 -11.25 9.78 -21.77
C ARG A 224 -12.25 8.81 -21.14
N LYS A 225 -12.19 7.52 -21.49
CA LYS A 225 -13.03 6.48 -20.87
C LYS A 225 -12.82 6.40 -19.36
N PHE A 226 -11.58 6.51 -18.89
CA PHE A 226 -11.29 6.50 -17.45
C PHE A 226 -11.93 7.68 -16.71
N TYR A 227 -11.96 8.86 -17.33
CA TYR A 227 -12.59 10.04 -16.74
C TYR A 227 -14.10 9.89 -16.56
N GLU A 228 -14.77 9.10 -17.39
CA GLU A 228 -16.22 8.87 -17.31
C GLU A 228 -16.61 7.91 -16.18
N LEU A 229 -15.69 7.09 -15.68
CA LEU A 229 -15.98 6.10 -14.64
C LEU A 229 -16.36 6.76 -13.29
N PRO A 230 -17.38 6.27 -12.57
CA PRO A 230 -17.98 6.96 -11.42
C PRO A 230 -17.22 6.73 -10.09
N TYR A 231 -15.89 6.55 -10.12
CA TYR A 231 -15.08 6.38 -8.91
C TYR A 231 -14.70 7.73 -8.29
N LYS A 232 -15.02 7.90 -7.00
CA LYS A 232 -14.69 9.13 -6.25
C LYS A 232 -13.19 9.34 -6.06
N LYS A 233 -12.46 8.26 -5.80
CA LYS A 233 -11.01 8.26 -5.59
C LYS A 233 -10.36 7.50 -6.74
N LYS A 234 -9.93 8.23 -7.76
CA LYS A 234 -9.26 7.63 -8.92
C LYS A 234 -8.11 8.50 -9.39
N VAL A 235 -7.13 7.89 -10.05
CA VAL A 235 -6.01 8.57 -10.67
C VAL A 235 -5.51 7.82 -11.90
N CYS A 236 -5.21 8.55 -12.97
CA CYS A 236 -4.46 8.06 -14.11
C CYS A 236 -3.09 8.72 -14.16
N PHE A 237 -2.03 7.94 -14.08
CA PHE A 237 -0.68 8.43 -14.32
C PHE A 237 -0.39 8.47 -15.82
N THR A 238 0.01 9.63 -16.33
CA THR A 238 0.24 9.82 -17.78
C THR A 238 1.40 10.77 -18.04
N SER A 239 2.09 10.62 -19.17
CA SER A 239 3.06 11.61 -19.66
C SER A 239 2.44 12.58 -20.67
N LEU A 240 1.13 12.53 -20.85
CA LEU A 240 0.38 13.53 -21.61
C LEU A 240 0.06 14.70 -20.70
N ASN A 241 0.09 15.92 -21.23
CA ASN A 241 -0.36 17.08 -20.49
C ASN A 241 -1.89 17.07 -20.43
N THR A 242 -2.44 16.96 -19.22
CA THR A 242 -3.87 16.81 -18.99
C THR A 242 -4.34 17.84 -17.98
N GLU A 243 -5.42 18.56 -18.30
CA GLU A 243 -5.97 19.59 -17.42
C GLU A 243 -6.97 19.03 -16.38
N LYS A 244 -7.29 17.72 -16.45
CA LYS A 244 -8.27 17.11 -15.55
C LYS A 244 -7.63 16.62 -14.25
N ASN A 245 -8.32 16.91 -13.16
CA ASN A 245 -7.93 16.52 -11.80
C ASN A 245 -7.84 15.01 -11.56
N ASP A 246 -8.33 14.15 -12.46
CA ASP A 246 -8.28 12.68 -12.34
C ASP A 246 -7.00 12.07 -12.94
N SER A 247 -6.02 12.92 -13.25
CA SER A 247 -4.75 12.53 -13.84
C SER A 247 -3.58 13.24 -13.19
N ILE A 248 -2.42 12.57 -13.15
CA ILE A 248 -1.17 13.14 -12.66
C ILE A 248 -0.13 12.98 -13.76
N TYR A 249 0.45 14.10 -14.17
CA TYR A 249 1.56 14.11 -15.10
C TYR A 249 2.80 13.47 -14.45
N LEU A 250 3.32 12.42 -15.07
CA LEU A 250 4.59 11.80 -14.73
C LEU A 250 5.45 11.75 -15.99
N LYS A 251 6.57 12.48 -15.94
CA LYS A 251 7.54 12.49 -17.04
C LYS A 251 8.07 11.08 -17.27
N ARG A 252 7.90 10.59 -18.50
CA ARG A 252 8.49 9.33 -18.95
C ARG A 252 10.00 9.48 -19.08
N LYS A 253 10.75 8.49 -18.58
CA LYS A 253 12.19 8.34 -18.87
C LYS A 253 12.37 7.67 -20.23
N ALA A 254 13.28 8.19 -21.05
CA ALA A 254 13.44 7.77 -22.45
C ALA A 254 13.75 6.27 -22.59
N ASP A 255 14.60 5.72 -21.72
CA ASP A 255 15.13 4.35 -21.83
C ASP A 255 14.43 3.33 -20.92
N GLU A 256 13.27 3.68 -20.36
CA GLU A 256 12.52 2.79 -19.46
C GLU A 256 11.07 2.61 -19.91
N GLU A 257 10.54 1.41 -19.68
CA GLU A 257 9.11 1.15 -19.79
C GLU A 257 8.33 2.01 -18.79
N TYR A 258 7.22 2.60 -19.23
CA TYR A 258 6.53 3.64 -18.47
C TYR A 258 6.01 3.14 -17.11
N TYR A 259 5.63 1.85 -17.02
CA TYR A 259 5.19 1.23 -15.78
C TYR A 259 6.26 1.29 -14.67
N LYS A 260 7.57 1.33 -15.01
CA LYS A 260 8.66 1.46 -14.04
C LYS A 260 8.66 2.83 -13.37
N THR A 261 8.40 3.88 -14.16
CA THR A 261 8.22 5.25 -13.65
C THR A 261 7.01 5.31 -12.71
N VAL A 262 5.88 4.73 -13.10
CA VAL A 262 4.67 4.70 -12.27
C VAL A 262 4.87 3.89 -11.00
N SER A 263 5.53 2.73 -11.08
CA SER A 263 5.85 1.91 -9.90
C SER A 263 6.78 2.64 -8.93
N SER A 264 7.65 3.53 -9.43
CA SER A 264 8.51 4.36 -8.58
C SER A 264 7.73 5.31 -7.66
N VAL A 265 6.51 5.72 -8.06
CA VAL A 265 5.59 6.51 -7.22
C VAL A 265 5.13 5.68 -6.03
N ALA A 266 4.72 4.43 -6.27
CA ALA A 266 4.41 3.51 -5.18
C ALA A 266 5.61 3.30 -4.24
N TRP A 267 6.83 3.26 -4.79
CA TRP A 267 8.07 3.20 -4.01
C TRP A 267 8.47 4.50 -3.30
N GLY A 268 7.71 5.58 -3.47
CA GLY A 268 7.97 6.86 -2.81
C GLY A 268 9.20 7.59 -3.35
N LYS A 269 9.60 7.28 -4.60
CA LYS A 269 10.71 7.96 -5.29
C LYS A 269 10.29 9.29 -5.93
N ASN A 270 9.04 9.70 -5.72
CA ASN A 270 8.46 10.92 -6.27
C ASN A 270 7.92 11.72 -5.08
N PRO A 271 8.75 12.57 -4.46
CA PRO A 271 8.38 13.27 -3.23
C PRO A 271 7.22 14.25 -3.43
N GLU A 272 6.98 14.70 -4.67
CA GLU A 272 5.87 15.59 -5.05
C GLU A 272 4.48 14.97 -4.82
N ILE A 273 4.39 13.63 -4.73
CA ILE A 273 3.14 12.89 -4.66
C ILE A 273 2.96 12.30 -3.26
N ASP A 274 2.05 12.90 -2.49
CA ASP A 274 1.66 12.34 -1.20
C ASP A 274 0.71 11.14 -1.38
N ILE A 275 1.26 9.94 -1.25
CA ILE A 275 0.51 8.68 -1.38
C ILE A 275 -0.62 8.57 -0.34
N ILE A 276 -0.43 9.07 0.88
CA ILE A 276 -1.46 9.00 1.92
C ILE A 276 -2.63 9.88 1.52
N GLN A 277 -2.37 11.12 1.08
CA GLN A 277 -3.42 12.01 0.58
C GLN A 277 -4.10 11.44 -0.67
N LEU A 278 -3.33 10.84 -1.57
CA LEU A 278 -3.86 10.20 -2.78
C LEU A 278 -4.86 9.10 -2.45
N LEU A 279 -4.56 8.25 -1.47
CA LEU A 279 -5.47 7.18 -1.02
C LEU A 279 -6.69 7.72 -0.25
N LEU A 280 -6.53 8.83 0.47
CA LEU A 280 -7.63 9.45 1.23
C LEU A 280 -8.60 10.22 0.32
N HIS A 281 -8.10 10.86 -0.74
CA HIS A 281 -8.85 11.90 -1.46
C HIS A 281 -8.88 11.75 -2.99
N GLY A 282 -8.11 10.82 -3.58
CA GLY A 282 -7.90 10.78 -5.04
C GLY A 282 -7.01 11.93 -5.52
N SER A 283 -6.85 12.12 -6.83
CA SER A 283 -5.87 13.05 -7.41
C SER A 283 -6.21 14.54 -7.29
N LYS A 284 -7.40 14.91 -6.81
CA LYS A 284 -7.84 16.32 -6.64
C LYS A 284 -7.05 17.14 -5.61
N SER A 285 -6.19 16.53 -4.80
CA SER A 285 -5.56 17.19 -3.64
C SER A 285 -4.13 16.73 -3.31
N VAL A 286 -3.38 16.21 -4.29
CA VAL A 286 -2.22 15.32 -4.01
C VAL A 286 -0.86 15.93 -4.31
N ILE A 287 -0.80 16.95 -5.17
CA ILE A 287 0.47 17.59 -5.48
C ILE A 287 0.84 18.48 -4.29
N LEU A 288 1.85 18.04 -3.55
CA LEU A 288 2.52 18.86 -2.54
C LEU A 288 3.08 20.09 -3.29
N ARG A 289 2.65 21.28 -2.88
CA ARG A 289 3.17 22.54 -3.42
C ARG A 289 4.53 22.86 -2.83
#